data_AF-A0A939NVI0-F1
#
_entry.id   AF-A0A939NVI0-F1
#
_cell.length_a   1.000
_cell.length_b   1.000
_cell.length_c   1.000
_cell.angle_alpha   90.00
_cell.angle_beta   90.00
_cell.angle_gamma   90.00
#
_symmetry.space_group_name_H-M   'P 1'
#
loop_
_entity.id
_entity.type
_entity.pdbx_description
1 polymer ?
#
loop_
_entity_poly.entity_id
_entity_poly.type
_entity_poly.pdbx_seq_one_letter_code
_entity_poly.pdbx_strand_id
1 'polypeptide(L)' 'MNSKLHAVCDGQGRPLVMLLSEGQMSDYRGAALMLKALPKAKAMLADKGYDADWFRNAIARRSG' A
#
# COMPACT_ATOMS: atom_id res chain seq x y z
N MET A 1 17.31 12.65 10.93
CA MET A 1 16.08 12.64 10.12
C MET A 1 16.09 11.36 9.30
N ASN A 2 15.00 10.59 9.26
CA ASN A 2 14.90 9.38 8.44
C ASN A 2 13.64 9.45 7.57
N SER A 3 13.63 8.73 6.45
CA SER A 3 12.52 8.63 5.52
C SER A 3 12.06 7.19 5.40
N LYS A 4 10.81 6.99 5.01
CA LYS A 4 10.24 5.68 4.71
C LYS A 4 9.71 5.68 3.29
N LEU A 5 10.00 4.61 2.55
CA LEU A 5 9.48 4.41 1.20
C LEU A 5 8.42 3.29 1.24
N HIS A 6 7.18 3.65 0.95
CA HIS A 6 6.11 2.69 0.71
C HIS A 6 6.06 2.39 -0.79
N ALA A 7 6.04 1.11 -1.17
CA ALA A 7 6.05 0.69 -2.57
C ALA A 7 5.02 -0.41 -2.83
N VAL A 8 4.39 -0.35 -3.99
CA VAL A 8 3.56 -1.41 -4.55
C VAL A 8 4.23 -1.88 -5.81
N CYS A 9 4.51 -3.17 -5.91
CA CYS A 9 5.15 -3.78 -7.06
C CYS A 9 4.20 -4.75 -7.76
N ASP A 10 4.46 -5.01 -9.05
CA ASP A 10 3.83 -6.11 -9.75
C ASP A 10 4.43 -7.48 -9.34
N GLY A 11 3.90 -8.56 -9.92
CA GLY A 11 4.39 -9.92 -9.67
C GLY A 11 5.81 -10.22 -10.18
N GLN A 12 6.50 -9.25 -10.79
CA GLN A 12 7.91 -9.34 -11.21
C GLN A 12 8.81 -8.42 -10.36
N GLY A 13 8.25 -7.79 -9.33
CA GLY A 13 8.99 -6.86 -8.46
C GLY A 13 9.17 -5.46 -9.06
N ARG A 14 8.52 -5.13 -10.18
CA ARG A 14 8.61 -3.79 -10.76
C ARG A 14 7.71 -2.82 -9.99
N PRO A 15 8.21 -1.66 -9.56
CA PRO A 15 7.40 -0.71 -8.80
C PRO A 15 6.34 -0.04 -9.68
N LEU A 16 5.11 0.03 -9.17
CA LEU A 16 3.94 0.63 -9.81
C LEU A 16 3.50 1.91 -9.08
N VAL A 17 3.61 1.93 -7.75
CA VAL A 17 3.30 3.08 -6.90
C VAL A 17 4.40 3.23 -5.88
N MET A 18 4.87 4.45 -5.67
CA MET A 18 5.81 4.80 -4.61
C MET A 18 5.31 6.01 -3.84
N LEU A 19 5.48 5.98 -2.52
CA LEU A 19 5.22 7.10 -1.62
C LEU A 19 6.40 7.25 -0.66
N LEU A 20 7.08 8.39 -0.75
CA LEU A 20 8.10 8.78 0.23
C LEU A 20 7.41 9.54 1.38
N SER A 21 7.67 9.12 2.61
CA SER A 21 7.13 9.72 3.83
C SER A 21 8.22 9.94 4.86
N GLU A 22 7.88 10.70 5.90
CA GLU A 22 8.70 10.80 7.11
C GLU A 22 8.89 9.42 7.75
N GLY A 23 10.09 9.12 8.26
CA GLY A 23 10.45 7.79 8.76
C GLY A 23 9.56 7.28 9.90
N GLN A 24 9.03 8.19 10.72
CA GLN A 24 8.10 7.92 11.81
C GLN A 24 6.64 7.70 11.36
N MET A 25 6.33 7.87 10.07
CA MET A 25 4.98 7.64 9.57
C MET A 25 4.63 6.14 9.66
N SER A 26 3.44 5.84 10.20
CA SER A 26 2.94 4.47 10.27
C SER A 26 2.54 3.93 8.91
N ASP A 27 2.65 2.61 8.74
CA ASP A 27 2.32 1.94 7.48
C ASP A 27 0.82 2.06 7.16
N TYR A 28 -0.06 2.09 8.17
CA TYR A 28 -1.48 2.40 7.99
C TYR A 28 -1.75 3.76 7.34
N ARG A 29 -0.98 4.80 7.70
CA ARG A 29 -1.12 6.13 7.06
C ARG A 29 -0.61 6.09 5.63
N GLY A 30 0.52 5.42 5.38
CA GLY A 30 1.03 5.20 4.02
C GLY A 30 0.02 4.45 3.14
N ALA A 31 -0.58 3.38 3.67
CA ALA A 31 -1.62 2.58 3.01
C ALA A 31 -2.81 3.43 2.57
N ALA A 32 -3.31 4.29 3.47
CA ALA A 32 -4.45 5.16 3.20
C ALA A 32 -4.15 6.15 2.06
N LEU A 33 -2.94 6.70 2.02
CA LEU A 33 -2.50 7.63 0.99
C LEU A 33 -2.37 6.94 -0.38
N MET A 34 -1.90 5.69 -0.41
CA MET A 34 -1.71 4.94 -1.65
C MET A 34 -2.99 4.32 -2.21
N LEU A 35 -4.05 4.17 -1.41
CA LEU A 35 -5.27 3.43 -1.75
C LEU A 35 -5.86 3.79 -3.12
N LYS A 36 -5.91 5.08 -3.47
CA LYS A 36 -6.47 5.55 -4.75
C LYS A 36 -5.58 5.20 -5.95
N ALA A 37 -4.27 5.11 -5.75
CA ALA A 37 -3.28 4.82 -6.78
C ALA A 37 -3.03 3.31 -6.98
N LEU A 38 -3.54 2.45 -6.08
CA LEU A 38 -3.35 1.01 -6.18
C LEU A 38 -3.92 0.45 -7.49
N PRO A 39 -3.18 -0.39 -8.23
CA PRO A 39 -3.71 -1.06 -9.42
C PRO A 39 -4.83 -2.04 -9.04
N LYS A 40 -5.67 -2.41 -10.01
CA LYS A 40 -6.56 -3.57 -9.87
C LYS A 40 -5.71 -4.84 -9.83
N ALA A 41 -6.00 -5.75 -8.90
CA ALA A 41 -5.32 -7.03 -8.77
C ALA A 41 -6.27 -8.11 -8.27
N LYS A 42 -6.07 -9.36 -8.72
CA LYS A 42 -6.82 -10.53 -8.22
C LYS A 42 -6.41 -10.90 -6.79
N ALA A 43 -5.14 -10.67 -6.46
CA ALA A 43 -4.57 -10.88 -5.14
C ALA A 43 -3.52 -9.81 -4.87
N MET A 44 -3.34 -9.43 -3.61
CA MET A 44 -2.34 -8.47 -3.16
C MET A 44 -1.67 -9.01 -1.90
N LEU A 45 -0.35 -8.99 -1.87
CA LEU A 45 0.45 -9.34 -0.70
C LEU A 45 0.94 -8.04 -0.05
N ALA A 46 0.92 -7.99 1.28
CA ALA A 46 1.38 -6.83 2.03
C ALA A 46 2.00 -7.27 3.35
N ASP A 47 2.88 -6.43 3.89
CA ASP A 47 3.43 -6.60 5.23
C ASP A 47 2.32 -6.48 6.28
N LYS A 48 2.51 -7.10 7.46
CA LYS A 48 1.61 -7.01 8.61
C LYS A 48 1.30 -5.56 9.00
N GLY A 49 2.21 -4.62 8.80
CA GLY A 49 1.98 -3.19 9.03
C GLY A 49 0.83 -2.58 8.20
N TYR A 50 0.41 -3.25 7.12
CA TYR A 50 -0.70 -2.85 6.26
C TYR A 50 -1.98 -3.67 6.51
N ASP A 51 -1.98 -4.63 7.44
CA ASP A 51 -3.09 -5.55 7.70
C ASP A 51 -4.17 -4.93 8.60
N ALA A 52 -4.80 -3.86 8.10
CA ALA A 52 -5.98 -3.28 8.73
C ALA A 52 -7.25 -3.69 8.00
N ASP A 53 -8.28 -4.06 8.77
CA ASP A 53 -9.60 -4.44 8.24
C ASP A 53 -10.18 -3.39 7.30
N TRP A 54 -10.07 -2.10 7.65
CA TRP A 54 -10.55 -1.01 6.81
C TRP A 54 -9.84 -0.97 5.45
N PHE A 55 -8.56 -1.30 5.41
CA PHE A 55 -7.75 -1.28 4.18
C PHE A 55 -8.09 -2.47 3.30
N ARG A 56 -8.20 -3.67 3.89
CA ARG A 56 -8.67 -4.89 3.22
C ARG A 56 -10.05 -4.69 2.60
N ASN A 57 -10.99 -4.13 3.37
CA ASN A 57 -12.34 -3.82 2.92
C ASN A 57 -12.35 -2.78 1.79
N ALA A 58 -11.51 -1.76 1.87
CA ALA A 58 -11.39 -0.75 0.82
C ALA A 58 -10.82 -1.31 -0.49
N ILE A 59 -9.83 -2.20 -0.42
CA ILE A 59 -9.29 -2.90 -1.60
C ILE A 59 -10.36 -3.82 -2.20
N ALA A 60 -11.04 -4.63 -1.38
CA ALA A 60 -12.08 -5.55 -1.85
C ALA A 60 -13.19 -4.85 -2.63
N ARG A 61 -13.63 -3.66 -2.17
CA ARG A 61 -14.64 -2.84 -2.87
C ARG A 61 -14.18 -2.29 -4.22
N ARG A 62 -12.87 -2.16 -4.46
CA ARG A 62 -12.29 -1.67 -5.72
C ARG A 62 -12.05 -2.77 -6.74
N SER A 63 -11.98 -4.02 -6.29
CA SER A 63 -11.76 -5.20 -7.13
C SER A 63 -13.03 -5.70 -7.83
N GLY A 64 -14.16 -5.00 -7.67
CA GLY A 64 -15.37 -5.15 -8.48
C GLY A 64 -15.23 -4.61 -9.89
#